data_AF-A0A9D0I7E2-F1
#
_entry.id   AF-A0A9D0I7E2-F1
#
_cell.length_a   1.000
_cell.length_b   1.000
_cell.length_c   1.000
_cell.angle_alpha   90.00
_cell.angle_beta   90.00
_cell.angle_gamma   90.00
#
_symmetry.space_group_name_H-M   'P 1'
#
loop_
_entity.id
_entity.type
_entity.pdbx_description
1 polymer ?
#
loop_
_entity_poly.entity_id
_entity_poly.type
_entity_poly.pdbx_seq_one_letter_code
_entity_poly.pdbx_strand_id
1 'polypeptide(L)'
;VCGSDGINVNGRNCLGCITPVSEFREPVTIRPLPGRPVIRDLVVDMSQFYLQYRAVKPYLIRKDPLPEQEILQSPAERERLDGLYECILCGCCSTACPSFWWNPERFHGPQALLQAWRFLADSRDQATEERLDALEGPYRLFRCHTIMNCVEVCPKQLNPTRAIGQIKELMLRHSI
;
A
#
# COMPACT_ATOMS: atom_id res chain seq x y z
N VAL A 1 -15.45 4.57 3.22
CA VAL A 1 -14.53 4.04 4.26
C VAL A 1 -14.06 2.62 3.93
N CYS A 2 -14.95 1.68 3.56
CA CYS A 2 -14.58 0.28 3.30
C CYS A 2 -13.57 0.05 2.17
N GLY A 3 -13.52 0.94 1.16
CA GLY A 3 -12.61 0.82 0.01
C GLY A 3 -13.12 -0.07 -1.13
N SER A 4 -14.40 -0.48 -1.11
CA SER A 4 -14.95 -1.46 -2.05
C SER A 4 -15.18 -0.93 -3.47
N ASP A 5 -15.50 0.35 -3.62
CA ASP A 5 -15.98 0.98 -4.84
C ASP A 5 -14.88 1.81 -5.54
N GLY A 6 -13.66 1.25 -5.56
CA GLY A 6 -12.55 1.78 -6.34
C GLY A 6 -12.81 1.64 -7.83
N ILE A 7 -12.82 2.76 -8.55
CA ILE A 7 -13.11 2.84 -10.00
C ILE A 7 -12.16 3.84 -10.67
N ASN A 8 -12.06 3.78 -12.00
CA ASN A 8 -11.35 4.76 -12.80
C ASN A 8 -12.36 5.68 -13.49
N VAL A 9 -12.36 6.96 -13.16
CA VAL A 9 -13.25 7.97 -13.77
C VAL A 9 -12.40 8.97 -14.53
N ASN A 10 -12.69 9.15 -15.82
CA ASN A 10 -11.94 10.04 -16.72
C ASN A 10 -10.41 9.85 -16.68
N GLY A 11 -9.95 8.61 -16.47
CA GLY A 11 -8.53 8.27 -16.42
C GLY A 11 -7.90 8.33 -15.02
N ARG A 12 -8.59 8.82 -13.99
CA ARG A 12 -8.09 8.89 -12.61
C ARG A 12 -8.81 7.90 -11.70
N ASN A 13 -8.04 7.17 -10.89
CA ASN A 13 -8.62 6.26 -9.88
C ASN A 13 -9.21 7.07 -8.73
N CYS A 14 -10.40 6.70 -8.27
CA CYS A 14 -11.10 7.32 -7.15
C CYS A 14 -12.06 6.31 -6.49
N LEU A 15 -12.78 6.73 -5.45
CA LEU A 15 -13.89 5.98 -4.87
C LEU A 15 -15.21 6.60 -5.30
N GLY A 16 -16.13 5.81 -5.85
CA GLY A 16 -17.41 6.30 -6.35
C GLY A 16 -18.25 7.03 -5.28
N CYS A 17 -18.27 6.53 -4.05
CA CYS A 17 -19.12 7.01 -2.96
C CYS A 17 -18.75 8.39 -2.40
N ILE A 18 -17.55 8.89 -2.69
CA ILE A 18 -17.07 10.19 -2.18
C ILE A 18 -16.60 11.14 -3.27
N THR A 19 -16.73 10.78 -4.55
CA THR A 19 -16.30 11.64 -5.66
C THR A 19 -17.52 12.29 -6.31
N PRO A 20 -17.75 13.59 -6.11
CA PRO A 20 -18.91 14.29 -6.67
C PRO A 20 -18.88 14.30 -8.20
N VAL A 21 -20.05 14.03 -8.82
CA VAL A 21 -20.18 14.06 -10.29
C VAL A 21 -19.84 15.43 -10.87
N SER A 22 -20.09 16.51 -10.11
CA SER A 22 -19.79 17.89 -10.48
C SER A 22 -18.30 18.18 -10.71
N GLU A 23 -17.39 17.32 -10.24
CA GLU A 23 -15.95 17.47 -10.43
C GLU A 23 -15.47 16.95 -11.79
N PHE A 24 -16.32 16.21 -12.52
CA PHE A 24 -15.93 15.55 -13.76
C PHE A 24 -16.24 16.37 -15.01
N ARG A 25 -15.29 16.36 -15.94
CA ARG A 25 -15.51 16.81 -17.31
C ARG A 25 -16.43 15.85 -18.06
N GLU A 26 -17.36 16.39 -18.83
CA GLU A 26 -18.24 15.62 -19.71
C GLU A 26 -17.57 15.28 -21.06
N PRO A 27 -17.87 14.10 -21.64
CA PRO A 27 -18.69 13.02 -21.07
C PRO A 27 -17.95 12.26 -19.95
N VAL A 28 -18.66 11.94 -18.87
CA VAL A 28 -18.09 11.17 -17.75
C VAL A 28 -17.91 9.73 -18.18
N THR A 29 -16.66 9.26 -18.19
CA THR A 29 -16.34 7.88 -18.55
C THR A 29 -15.87 7.12 -17.32
N ILE A 30 -16.60 6.05 -16.97
CA ILE A 30 -16.29 5.16 -15.84
C ILE A 30 -15.73 3.85 -16.38
N ARG A 31 -14.62 3.39 -15.80
CA ARG A 31 -13.89 2.16 -16.17
C ARG A 31 -13.51 1.38 -14.90
N PRO A 32 -13.28 0.06 -15.01
CA PRO A 32 -12.70 -0.72 -13.92
C PRO A 32 -11.29 -0.22 -13.56
N LEU A 33 -10.79 -0.60 -12.40
CA LEU A 33 -9.42 -0.27 -12.00
C LEU A 33 -8.39 -0.84 -13.00
N PRO A 34 -7.36 -0.06 -13.41
CA PRO A 34 -6.43 -0.51 -14.44
C PRO A 34 -5.51 -1.67 -14.00
N GLY A 35 -5.07 -2.45 -14.99
CA GLY A 35 -4.05 -3.49 -14.80
C GLY A 35 -4.54 -4.72 -14.04
N ARG A 36 -5.86 -4.95 -13.99
CA ARG A 36 -6.49 -6.12 -13.36
C ARG A 36 -7.42 -6.83 -14.34
N PRO A 37 -7.52 -8.17 -14.26
CA PRO A 37 -8.56 -8.89 -14.97
C PRO A 37 -9.95 -8.39 -14.53
N VAL A 38 -10.81 -8.10 -15.51
CA VAL A 38 -12.20 -7.74 -15.23
C VAL A 38 -12.99 -9.03 -15.08
N ILE A 39 -13.64 -9.22 -13.92
CA ILE A 39 -14.54 -10.36 -13.69
C ILE A 39 -15.84 -10.10 -14.45
N ARG A 40 -16.45 -8.93 -14.20
CA ARG A 40 -17.70 -8.49 -14.84
C ARG A 40 -17.90 -6.99 -14.62
N ASP A 41 -18.31 -6.28 -15.66
CA ASP A 41 -18.63 -4.85 -15.62
C ASP A 41 -17.46 -4.02 -15.02
N LEU A 42 -17.65 -3.44 -13.84
CA LEU A 42 -16.62 -2.66 -13.13
C LEU A 42 -15.86 -3.46 -12.06
N VAL A 43 -16.24 -4.72 -11.84
CA VAL A 43 -15.64 -5.59 -10.82
C VAL A 43 -14.38 -6.23 -11.37
N VAL A 44 -13.26 -6.01 -10.69
CA VAL A 44 -11.95 -6.57 -11.04
C VAL A 44 -11.52 -7.67 -10.08
N ASP A 45 -10.67 -8.56 -10.55
CA ASP A 45 -10.02 -9.56 -9.70
C ASP A 45 -8.92 -8.92 -8.85
N MET A 46 -9.11 -8.96 -7.52
CA MET A 46 -8.21 -8.42 -6.52
C MET A 46 -7.28 -9.47 -5.90
N SER A 47 -7.33 -10.73 -6.36
CA SER A 47 -6.57 -11.85 -5.78
C SER A 47 -5.08 -11.54 -5.68
N GLN A 48 -4.49 -11.03 -6.76
CA GLN A 48 -3.08 -10.68 -6.80
C GLN A 48 -2.72 -9.48 -5.92
N PHE A 49 -3.61 -8.51 -5.77
CA PHE A 49 -3.42 -7.42 -4.82
C PHE A 49 -3.31 -7.95 -3.38
N TYR A 50 -4.21 -8.86 -2.99
CA TYR A 50 -4.18 -9.48 -1.67
C TYR A 50 -3.01 -10.46 -1.48
N LEU A 51 -2.53 -11.11 -2.55
CA LEU A 51 -1.31 -11.92 -2.49
C LEU A 51 -0.11 -11.06 -2.09
N GLN A 52 0.05 -9.88 -2.71
CA GLN A 52 1.14 -8.97 -2.35
C GLN A 52 0.99 -8.40 -0.93
N TYR A 53 -0.24 -8.09 -0.50
CA TYR A 53 -0.50 -7.70 0.88
C TYR A 53 -0.12 -8.79 1.89
N ARG A 54 -0.42 -10.07 1.60
CA ARG A 54 -0.03 -11.18 2.48
C ARG A 54 1.48 -11.43 2.48
N ALA A 55 2.14 -11.21 1.34
CA ALA A 55 3.58 -11.43 1.19
C ALA A 55 4.43 -10.56 2.13
N VAL A 56 3.95 -9.38 2.52
CA VAL A 56 4.65 -8.49 3.47
C VAL A 56 4.36 -8.79 4.95
N LYS A 57 3.67 -9.91 5.25
CA LYS A 57 3.32 -10.38 6.61
C LYS A 57 2.68 -9.28 7.46
N PRO A 58 1.47 -8.80 7.12
CA PRO A 58 0.89 -7.58 7.66
C PRO A 58 0.22 -7.81 9.03
N TYR A 59 0.99 -8.36 9.97
CA TYR A 59 0.60 -8.62 11.36
C TYR A 59 1.82 -8.42 12.26
N LEU A 60 1.59 -8.12 13.55
CA LEU A 60 2.65 -7.88 14.52
C LEU A 60 3.41 -9.19 14.79
N ILE A 61 4.74 -9.16 14.72
CA ILE A 61 5.58 -10.31 15.04
C ILE A 61 6.45 -9.96 16.25
N ARG A 62 6.35 -10.78 17.31
CA ARG A 62 7.14 -10.66 18.53
C ARG A 62 7.73 -12.00 18.92
N LYS A 63 8.95 -11.96 19.45
CA LYS A 63 9.70 -13.11 19.98
C LYS A 63 9.56 -13.21 21.50
N ASP A 64 9.39 -12.07 22.16
CA ASP A 64 9.19 -12.02 23.61
C ASP A 64 7.83 -12.57 24.03
N PRO A 65 7.71 -13.15 25.25
CA PRO A 65 6.43 -13.46 25.86
C PRO A 65 5.52 -12.23 25.92
N LEU A 66 4.21 -12.43 25.75
CA LEU A 66 3.25 -11.35 25.92
C LEU A 66 3.16 -10.96 27.41
N PRO A 67 3.24 -9.67 27.75
CA PRO A 67 3.02 -9.21 29.12
C PRO A 67 1.57 -9.47 29.57
N GLU A 68 1.33 -9.45 30.88
CA GLU A 68 -0.04 -9.54 31.44
C GLU A 68 -0.92 -8.33 31.09
N GLN A 69 -0.28 -7.19 30.77
CA GLN A 69 -0.90 -5.93 30.39
C GLN A 69 -0.60 -5.59 28.92
N GLU A 70 -0.90 -4.38 28.47
CA GLU A 70 -0.57 -3.91 27.13
C GLU A 70 0.95 -3.79 26.87
N ILE A 71 1.32 -3.83 25.60
CA ILE A 71 2.68 -3.51 25.17
C ILE A 71 2.82 -1.99 25.16
N LEU A 72 3.72 -1.46 26.00
CA LEU A 72 3.97 -0.04 26.10
C LEU A 72 4.51 0.53 24.78
N GLN A 73 3.95 1.67 24.38
CA GLN A 73 4.36 2.45 23.22
C GLN A 73 4.15 3.93 23.56
N SER A 74 5.20 4.73 23.44
CA SER A 74 5.11 6.17 23.69
C SER A 74 4.26 6.87 22.61
N PRO A 75 3.67 8.04 22.90
CA PRO A 75 2.93 8.81 21.90
C PRO A 75 3.77 9.12 20.66
N ALA A 76 5.05 9.45 20.83
CA ALA A 76 5.97 9.74 19.73
C ALA A 76 6.29 8.52 18.85
N GLU A 77 6.33 7.31 19.42
CA GLU A 77 6.45 6.08 18.64
C GLU A 77 5.15 5.76 17.90
N ARG A 78 4.01 5.95 18.57
CA ARG A 78 2.68 5.72 17.98
C ARG A 78 2.41 6.67 16.81
N GLU A 79 2.80 7.94 16.91
CA GLU A 79 2.62 8.96 15.86
C GLU A 79 3.33 8.57 14.55
N ARG A 80 4.41 7.77 14.60
CA ARG A 80 5.08 7.24 13.40
C ARG A 80 4.18 6.37 12.54
N LEU A 81 3.10 5.84 13.11
CA LEU A 81 2.13 5.00 12.39
C LEU A 81 1.04 5.82 11.70
N ASP A 82 0.90 7.10 12.03
CA ASP A 82 -0.11 7.98 11.43
C ASP A 82 0.20 8.23 9.95
N GLY A 83 -0.84 8.14 9.12
CA GLY A 83 -0.71 8.11 7.68
C GLY A 83 -0.30 6.74 7.09
N LEU A 84 -0.20 5.69 7.91
CA LEU A 84 0.08 4.32 7.49
C LEU A 84 -1.09 3.35 7.78
N TYR A 85 -1.62 3.37 9.01
CA TYR A 85 -2.65 2.40 9.44
C TYR A 85 -4.05 2.71 8.87
N GLU A 86 -4.28 3.93 8.39
CA GLU A 86 -5.55 4.41 7.83
C GLU A 86 -5.80 3.91 6.41
N CYS A 87 -4.89 3.10 5.85
CA CYS A 87 -5.05 2.49 4.54
C CYS A 87 -6.25 1.54 4.52
N ILE A 88 -7.18 1.79 3.59
CA ILE A 88 -8.45 1.06 3.47
C ILE A 88 -8.44 -0.05 2.41
N LEU A 89 -7.25 -0.46 1.94
CA LEU A 89 -7.09 -1.55 0.96
C LEU A 89 -7.88 -1.41 -0.36
N CYS A 90 -8.23 -0.19 -0.77
CA CYS A 90 -9.06 0.07 -1.97
C CYS A 90 -8.41 -0.25 -3.33
N GLY A 91 -7.12 -0.56 -3.37
CA GLY A 91 -6.41 -0.85 -4.62
C GLY A 91 -6.01 0.35 -5.48
N CYS A 92 -6.63 1.53 -5.31
CA CYS A 92 -6.44 2.72 -6.18
C CYS A 92 -4.97 3.03 -6.48
N CYS A 93 -4.10 3.04 -5.46
CA CYS A 93 -2.69 3.38 -5.63
C CYS A 93 -1.91 2.31 -6.41
N SER A 94 -2.15 1.02 -6.13
CA SER A 94 -1.46 -0.08 -6.82
C SER A 94 -1.92 -0.21 -8.27
N THR A 95 -3.22 -0.03 -8.53
CA THR A 95 -3.78 -0.07 -9.88
C THR A 95 -3.57 1.23 -10.65
N ALA A 96 -2.98 2.27 -10.05
CA ALA A 96 -2.47 3.44 -10.76
C ALA A 96 -0.96 3.38 -11.03
N CYS A 97 -0.26 2.35 -10.55
CA CYS A 97 1.20 2.26 -10.61
C CYS A 97 1.65 1.44 -11.84
N PRO A 98 2.33 2.04 -12.83
CA PRO A 98 2.81 1.32 -14.01
C PRO A 98 3.76 0.17 -13.69
N SER A 99 4.68 0.36 -12.72
CA SER A 99 5.57 -0.71 -12.27
C SER A 99 4.81 -1.94 -11.78
N PHE A 100 3.65 -1.70 -11.14
CA PHE A 100 2.79 -2.75 -10.66
C PHE A 100 2.08 -3.44 -11.82
N TRP A 101 1.54 -2.72 -12.81
CA TRP A 101 0.91 -3.33 -14.00
C TRP A 101 1.83 -4.31 -14.73
N TRP A 102 3.10 -3.94 -14.88
CA TRP A 102 4.06 -4.75 -15.63
C TRP A 102 4.67 -5.91 -14.84
N ASN A 103 4.67 -5.83 -13.51
CA ASN A 103 5.30 -6.85 -12.65
C ASN A 103 4.41 -7.23 -11.47
N PRO A 104 3.14 -7.57 -11.67
CA PRO A 104 2.17 -7.59 -10.59
C PRO A 104 2.35 -8.79 -9.64
N GLU A 105 3.11 -9.81 -10.06
CA GLU A 105 3.52 -10.96 -9.23
C GLU A 105 4.85 -10.75 -8.50
N ARG A 106 5.71 -9.87 -9.01
CA ARG A 106 7.10 -9.69 -8.51
C ARG A 106 7.30 -8.42 -7.70
N PHE A 107 6.59 -7.35 -8.04
CA PHE A 107 6.61 -6.08 -7.30
C PHE A 107 5.42 -6.02 -6.36
N HIS A 108 5.69 -5.77 -5.07
CA HIS A 108 4.63 -5.75 -4.05
C HIS A 108 3.63 -4.60 -4.27
N GLY A 109 4.08 -3.49 -4.84
CA GLY A 109 3.23 -2.33 -5.11
C GLY A 109 3.06 -1.39 -3.92
N PRO A 110 2.53 -0.19 -4.18
CA PRO A 110 2.49 0.89 -3.19
C PRO A 110 1.67 0.55 -1.95
N GLN A 111 0.53 -0.14 -2.09
CA GLN A 111 -0.27 -0.48 -0.93
C GLN A 111 0.44 -1.48 -0.01
N ALA A 112 0.97 -2.58 -0.57
CA ALA A 112 1.64 -3.59 0.24
C ALA A 112 2.90 -3.02 0.89
N LEU A 113 3.68 -2.19 0.17
CA LEU A 113 4.86 -1.54 0.74
C LEU A 113 4.52 -0.48 1.79
N LEU A 114 3.40 0.22 1.68
CA LEU A 114 2.90 1.09 2.77
C LEU A 114 2.61 0.26 4.03
N GLN A 115 2.01 -0.92 3.88
CA GLN A 115 1.74 -1.83 5.00
C GLN A 115 3.01 -2.49 5.54
N ALA A 116 4.00 -2.79 4.69
CA ALA A 116 5.31 -3.24 5.16
C ALA A 116 5.97 -2.18 6.05
N TRP A 117 5.97 -0.91 5.60
CA TRP A 117 6.51 0.19 6.38
C TRP A 117 5.75 0.39 7.70
N ARG A 118 4.42 0.24 7.70
CA ARG A 118 3.60 0.29 8.92
C ARG A 118 4.11 -0.65 10.02
N PHE A 119 4.58 -1.85 9.67
CA PHE A 119 5.14 -2.77 10.67
C PHE A 119 6.62 -2.53 10.94
N LEU A 120 7.42 -2.16 9.92
CA LEU A 120 8.83 -1.79 10.11
C LEU A 120 9.00 -0.56 11.02
N ALA A 121 8.02 0.35 11.05
CA ALA A 121 8.02 1.55 11.88
C ALA A 121 7.37 1.35 13.26
N ASP A 122 6.69 0.22 13.52
CA ASP A 122 6.00 -0.05 14.79
C ASP A 122 7.02 -0.52 15.83
N SER A 123 7.22 0.26 16.90
CA SER A 123 8.19 -0.07 17.97
C SER A 123 7.90 -1.41 18.67
N ARG A 124 6.70 -1.95 18.48
CA ARG A 124 6.28 -3.22 19.08
C ARG A 124 6.66 -4.43 18.24
N ASP A 125 6.98 -4.25 16.95
CA ASP A 125 7.36 -5.34 16.04
C ASP A 125 8.84 -5.69 16.18
N GLN A 126 9.16 -6.98 16.19
CA GLN A 126 10.51 -7.51 16.44
C GLN A 126 11.04 -8.34 15.27
N ALA A 127 10.42 -8.21 14.09
CA ALA A 127 10.80 -8.94 12.88
C ALA A 127 11.42 -8.04 11.81
N THR A 128 12.07 -6.94 12.19
CA THR A 128 12.66 -5.98 11.25
C THR A 128 13.59 -6.66 10.24
N GLU A 129 14.56 -7.45 10.69
CA GLU A 129 15.50 -8.17 9.81
C GLU A 129 14.76 -9.10 8.83
N GLU A 130 13.90 -9.98 9.36
CA GLU A 130 13.11 -10.91 8.55
C GLU A 130 12.26 -10.20 7.49
N ARG A 131 11.70 -9.02 7.81
CA ARG A 131 10.91 -8.20 6.90
C ARG A 131 11.78 -7.55 5.83
N LEU A 132 12.97 -7.06 6.18
CA LEU A 132 13.90 -6.47 5.21
C LEU A 132 14.43 -7.53 4.24
N ASP A 133 14.81 -8.71 4.74
CA ASP A 133 15.21 -9.85 3.93
C ASP A 133 14.11 -10.27 2.96
N ALA A 134 12.85 -10.25 3.41
CA ALA A 134 11.71 -10.53 2.56
C ALA A 134 11.51 -9.48 1.45
N LEU A 135 12.05 -8.26 1.58
CA LEU A 135 11.97 -7.19 0.59
C LEU A 135 13.20 -7.11 -0.32
N GLU A 136 14.22 -7.93 -0.08
CA GLU A 136 15.42 -8.01 -0.92
C GLU A 136 15.14 -8.45 -2.36
N GLY A 137 16.13 -8.17 -3.21
CA GLY A 137 16.12 -8.50 -4.63
C GLY A 137 15.55 -7.38 -5.52
N PRO A 138 15.74 -7.48 -6.84
CA PRO A 138 15.54 -6.36 -7.75
C PRO A 138 14.08 -5.97 -7.98
N TYR A 139 13.12 -6.82 -7.60
CA TYR A 139 11.70 -6.62 -7.92
C TYR A 139 10.85 -6.16 -6.75
N ARG A 140 11.00 -6.77 -5.58
CA ARG A 140 10.03 -6.68 -4.47
C ARG A 140 9.81 -5.24 -3.99
N LEU A 141 10.89 -4.49 -3.80
CA LEU A 141 10.89 -3.08 -3.42
C LEU A 141 11.36 -2.15 -4.56
N PHE A 142 12.43 -2.52 -5.26
CA PHE A 142 13.22 -1.61 -6.09
C PHE A 142 12.61 -1.28 -7.47
N ARG A 143 11.45 -1.86 -7.82
CA ARG A 143 10.68 -1.47 -9.02
C ARG A 143 9.90 -0.16 -8.86
N CYS A 144 9.92 0.45 -7.68
CA CYS A 144 9.39 1.80 -7.48
C CYS A 144 10.35 2.85 -8.06
N HIS A 145 9.94 3.46 -9.17
CA HIS A 145 10.64 4.56 -9.86
C HIS A 145 10.10 5.95 -9.48
N THR A 146 9.49 6.08 -8.29
CA THR A 146 8.97 7.38 -7.79
C THR A 146 8.08 8.11 -8.81
N ILE A 147 7.18 7.35 -9.45
CA ILE A 147 6.22 7.88 -10.46
C ILE A 147 5.14 8.76 -9.81
N MET A 148 4.91 8.62 -8.49
CA MET A 148 3.99 9.42 -7.67
C MET A 148 2.48 9.25 -7.93
N ASN A 149 2.05 8.51 -8.96
CA ASN A 149 0.62 8.20 -9.17
C ASN A 149 -0.08 7.65 -7.92
N CYS A 150 0.63 6.89 -7.09
CA CYS A 150 0.09 6.30 -5.87
C CYS A 150 -0.31 7.33 -4.79
N VAL A 151 0.38 8.47 -4.73
CA VAL A 151 0.09 9.58 -3.82
C VAL A 151 -1.12 10.35 -4.35
N GLU A 152 -1.10 10.67 -5.64
CA GLU A 152 -2.17 11.40 -6.32
C GLU A 152 -3.54 10.75 -6.13
N VAL A 153 -3.65 9.44 -6.33
CA VAL A 153 -4.95 8.77 -6.34
C VAL A 153 -5.41 8.26 -4.97
N CYS A 154 -4.66 8.49 -3.89
CA CYS A 154 -5.03 7.95 -2.58
C CYS A 154 -6.25 8.71 -2.02
N PRO A 155 -7.43 8.09 -1.87
CA PRO A 155 -8.63 8.77 -1.35
C PRO A 155 -8.50 9.14 0.14
N LYS A 156 -7.51 8.56 0.82
CA LYS A 156 -7.16 8.83 2.22
C LYS A 156 -5.98 9.79 2.35
N GLN A 157 -5.46 10.32 1.24
CA GLN A 157 -4.34 11.26 1.19
C GLN A 157 -3.06 10.73 1.87
N LEU A 158 -2.89 9.40 1.83
CA LEU A 158 -1.68 8.75 2.35
C LEU A 158 -0.55 8.87 1.33
N ASN A 159 0.69 8.70 1.80
CA ASN A 159 1.87 8.83 0.94
C ASN A 159 2.69 7.54 0.85
N PRO A 160 2.29 6.58 -0.03
CA PRO A 160 3.06 5.37 -0.28
C PRO A 160 4.48 5.63 -0.78
N THR A 161 4.72 6.70 -1.54
CA THR A 161 6.07 7.01 -2.03
C THR A 161 7.02 7.31 -0.88
N ARG A 162 6.58 8.10 0.11
CA ARG A 162 7.38 8.39 1.31
C ARG A 162 7.69 7.11 2.09
N ALA A 163 6.69 6.26 2.30
CA ALA A 163 6.89 4.97 2.97
C ALA A 163 7.90 4.08 2.24
N ILE A 164 7.79 3.95 0.92
CA ILE A 164 8.76 3.19 0.11
C ILE A 164 10.17 3.79 0.23
N GLY A 165 10.30 5.12 0.25
CA GLY A 165 11.56 5.81 0.46
C GLY A 165 12.20 5.46 1.81
N GLN A 166 11.41 5.45 2.87
CA GLN A 166 11.86 5.07 4.21
C GLN A 166 12.34 3.62 4.29
N ILE A 167 11.63 2.68 3.64
CA ILE A 167 12.09 1.29 3.52
C ILE A 167 13.44 1.23 2.80
N LYS A 168 13.59 1.93 1.66
CA LYS A 168 14.86 1.93 0.91
C LYS A 168 16.02 2.49 1.74
N GLU A 169 15.78 3.55 2.50
CA GLU A 169 16.78 4.13 3.41
C GLU A 169 17.17 3.14 4.51
N LEU A 170 16.20 2.47 5.12
CA LEU A 170 16.44 1.46 6.13
C LEU A 170 17.22 0.26 5.58
N MET A 171 16.91 -0.20 4.37
CA MET A 171 17.65 -1.27 3.69
C MET A 171 19.11 -0.87 3.43
N LEU A 172 19.37 0.36 2.97
CA LEU A 172 20.74 0.82 2.74
C LEU A 172 21.57 0.83 4.01
N ARG A 173 20.98 1.20 5.15
CA ARG A 173 21.64 1.15 6.46
C ARG A 173 21.88 -0.27 6.96
N HIS A 174 21.07 -1.23 6.53
CA HIS A 174 21.17 -2.65 6.90
C HIS A 174 22.22 -3.40 6.05
N SER A 175 22.47 -2.96 4.81
CA SER A 175 23.46 -3.60 3.91
C SER A 175 24.91 -3.15 4.13
N ILE A 176 25.16 -2.24 5.08
CA ILE A 176 26.50 -1.73 5.46
C ILE A 176 26.86 -2.31 6.82
#